data_AF-A0A224YQE9-F1
#
_entry.id   AF-A0A224YQE9-F1
#
_cell.length_a   1.000
_cell.length_b   1.000
_cell.length_c   1.000
_cell.angle_alpha   90.00
_cell.angle_beta   90.00
_cell.angle_gamma   90.00
#
_symmetry.space_group_name_H-M   'P 1'
#
loop_
_entity.id
_entity.type
_entity.pdbx_description
1 polymer ?
#
loop_
_entity_poly.entity_id
_entity_poly.type
_entity_poly.pdbx_seq_one_letter_code
_entity_poly.pdbx_strand_id
1 'polypeptide(L)'
;MVLVQMLLKTSTAHNLFVTRGTSFHADDAEKPVVRVFLWARKTCYGAKDESAFNVALCELSGHLIMKNEEGYLTATEDSVSQELREFCEDTFAEVRSQVAGLNDDCCS
;
A
#
# COMPACT_ATOMS: atom_id res chain seq x y z
N MET A 1 15.94 12.28 5.23
CA MET A 1 14.54 11.80 5.34
C MET A 1 14.58 10.34 5.80
N VAL A 2 14.32 10.09 7.09
CA VAL A 2 14.64 8.82 7.78
C VAL A 2 13.86 7.63 7.23
N LEU A 3 12.55 7.80 6.97
CA LEU A 3 11.69 6.76 6.43
C LEU A 3 12.18 6.22 5.07
N VAL A 4 12.45 7.11 4.11
CA VAL A 4 12.93 6.72 2.78
C VAL A 4 14.28 6.03 2.88
N GLN A 5 15.16 6.50 3.76
CA GLN A 5 16.45 5.85 3.96
C GLN A 5 16.31 4.43 4.54
N MET A 6 15.37 4.22 5.46
CA MET A 6 15.05 2.89 5.97
C MET A 6 14.57 1.98 4.83
N LEU A 7 13.57 2.40 4.06
CA LEU A 7 13.01 1.62 2.94
C LEU A 7 14.07 1.24 1.89
N LEU A 8 15.01 2.14 1.62
CA LEU A 8 16.13 1.89 0.71
C LEU A 8 17.14 0.90 1.30
N LYS A 9 17.48 1.02 2.60
CA LYS A 9 18.42 0.11 3.27
C LYS A 9 17.89 -1.32 3.34
N THR A 10 16.59 -1.48 3.55
CA THR A 10 15.92 -2.79 3.61
C THR A 10 15.54 -3.33 2.23
N SER A 11 15.75 -2.56 1.16
CA SER A 11 15.31 -2.90 -0.21
C SER A 11 13.82 -3.26 -0.27
N THR A 12 13.00 -2.61 0.57
CA THR A 12 11.56 -2.88 0.64
C THR A 12 10.88 -2.37 -0.63
N ALA A 13 10.21 -3.26 -1.37
CA ALA A 13 9.33 -2.83 -2.46
C ALA A 13 8.12 -2.08 -1.89
N HIS A 14 7.83 -0.91 -2.44
CA HIS A 14 6.76 -0.05 -1.93
C HIS A 14 6.10 0.80 -3.01
N ASN A 15 4.85 1.15 -2.77
CA ASN A 15 4.09 2.12 -3.55
C ASN A 15 3.71 3.31 -2.66
N LEU A 16 3.86 4.52 -3.20
CA LEU A 16 3.49 5.77 -2.53
C LEU A 16 2.36 6.44 -3.31
N PHE A 17 1.26 6.78 -2.64
CA PHE A 17 0.19 7.60 -3.21
C PHE A 17 0.01 8.87 -2.39
N VAL A 18 0.01 10.01 -3.07
CA VAL A 18 -0.08 11.32 -2.43
C VAL A 18 -1.30 12.03 -2.99
N THR A 19 -2.17 12.49 -2.10
CA THR A 19 -3.38 13.22 -2.48
C THR A 19 -3.69 14.33 -1.47
N ARG A 20 -4.51 15.30 -1.89
CA ARG A 20 -5.09 16.27 -0.98
C ARG A 20 -6.36 15.67 -0.38
N GLY A 21 -6.62 15.97 0.88
CA GLY A 21 -7.84 15.54 1.55
C GLY A 21 -7.99 16.26 2.88
N THR A 22 -8.77 15.68 3.78
CA THR A 22 -8.90 16.18 5.14
C THR A 22 -8.20 15.28 6.17
N SER A 23 -8.00 15.77 7.39
CA SER A 23 -7.38 14.99 8.47
C SER A 23 -8.12 13.66 8.70
N PHE A 24 -7.38 12.61 9.09
CA PHE A 24 -7.98 11.38 9.61
C PHE A 24 -8.33 11.50 11.10
N HIS A 25 -7.83 12.52 11.79
CA HIS A 25 -8.14 12.77 13.19
C HIS A 25 -9.52 13.40 13.32
N ALA A 26 -10.38 12.79 14.14
CA ALA A 26 -11.75 13.23 14.35
C ALA A 26 -11.84 14.70 14.81
N ASP A 27 -10.91 15.13 15.66
CA ASP A 27 -10.88 16.50 16.21
C ASP A 27 -10.60 17.58 15.13
N ASP A 28 -10.03 17.18 13.99
CA ASP A 28 -9.58 18.06 12.90
C ASP A 28 -10.15 17.61 11.53
N ALA A 29 -11.29 16.91 11.50
CA ALA A 29 -11.79 16.19 10.32
C ALA A 29 -12.03 17.05 9.07
N GLU A 30 -12.18 18.37 9.20
CA GLU A 30 -12.36 19.32 8.09
C GLU A 30 -11.05 20.01 7.65
N LYS A 31 -9.97 19.83 8.42
CA LYS A 31 -8.68 20.49 8.14
C LYS A 31 -8.07 19.96 6.85
N PRO A 32 -7.76 20.82 5.86
CA PRO A 32 -7.08 20.40 4.65
C PRO A 32 -5.66 19.89 4.95
N VAL A 33 -5.34 18.71 4.44
CA VAL A 33 -4.02 18.08 4.60
C VAL A 33 -3.56 17.43 3.29
N VAL A 34 -2.28 17.10 3.24
CA VAL A 34 -1.74 16.15 2.27
C VAL A 34 -1.79 14.76 2.92
N ARG A 35 -2.52 13.83 2.31
CA ARG A 35 -2.54 12.43 2.71
C ARG A 35 -1.47 11.69 1.93
N VAL A 36 -0.64 10.94 2.65
CA VAL A 36 0.39 10.08 2.07
C VAL A 36 0.09 8.65 2.49
N PHE A 37 -0.15 7.80 1.49
CA PHE A 37 -0.35 6.37 1.69
C PHE A 37 0.90 5.64 1.23
N LEU A 38 1.38 4.73 2.07
CA LEU A 38 2.52 3.87 1.79
C LEU A 38 2.04 2.42 1.88
N TRP A 39 2.15 1.69 0.77
CA TRP A 39 1.96 0.24 0.76
C TRP A 39 3.33 -0.42 0.62
N ALA A 40 3.80 -1.02 1.71
CA ALA A 40 4.85 -2.01 1.64
C ALA A 40 4.26 -3.29 1.04
N ARG A 41 4.99 -3.89 0.10
CA ARG A 41 4.47 -5.03 -0.67
C ARG A 41 5.53 -6.07 -0.94
N LYS A 42 5.09 -7.30 -1.17
CA LYS A 42 5.94 -8.38 -1.65
C LYS A 42 6.58 -7.99 -2.98
N THR A 43 7.84 -8.34 -3.14
CA THR A 43 8.55 -8.25 -4.42
C THR A 43 8.04 -9.34 -5.35
N CYS A 44 7.58 -8.94 -6.54
CA CYS A 44 7.13 -9.87 -7.56
C CYS A 44 8.20 -9.96 -8.64
N TYR A 45 8.91 -11.10 -8.69
CA TYR A 45 9.87 -11.42 -9.75
C TYR A 45 9.34 -12.63 -10.53
N GLY A 46 8.97 -12.47 -11.80
CA GLY A 46 8.52 -13.60 -12.64
C GLY A 46 7.36 -13.30 -13.59
N ALA A 47 6.89 -14.36 -14.27
CA ALA A 47 5.86 -14.30 -15.31
C ALA A 47 4.50 -13.90 -14.75
N LYS A 48 3.73 -13.19 -15.60
CA LYS A 48 2.43 -12.59 -15.32
C LYS A 48 1.50 -13.56 -14.60
N ASP A 49 1.09 -13.14 -13.41
CA ASP A 49 0.07 -13.76 -12.59
C ASP A 49 -1.26 -13.90 -13.37
N GLU A 50 -1.91 -15.06 -13.21
CA GLU A 50 -3.22 -15.38 -13.83
C GLU A 50 -4.37 -14.60 -13.19
N SER A 51 -4.08 -13.80 -12.17
CA SER A 51 -5.01 -12.84 -11.56
C SER A 51 -5.73 -11.95 -12.57
N ALA A 52 -6.97 -11.59 -12.24
CA ALA A 52 -7.83 -10.73 -13.05
C ALA A 52 -7.25 -9.33 -13.27
N PHE A 53 -6.38 -8.84 -12.37
CA PHE A 53 -5.70 -7.55 -12.44
C PHE A 53 -4.24 -7.70 -12.00
N ASN A 54 -3.42 -6.65 -12.12
CA ASN A 54 -2.09 -6.67 -11.52
C ASN A 54 -2.13 -5.80 -10.29
N VAL A 55 -1.80 -6.32 -9.11
CA VAL A 55 -1.68 -5.45 -7.93
C VAL A 55 -0.52 -4.48 -8.15
N ALA A 56 -0.79 -3.21 -8.40
CA ALA A 56 0.18 -2.14 -8.47
C ALA A 56 -0.34 -0.91 -7.70
N LEU A 57 0.18 0.29 -7.99
CA LEU A 57 -0.24 1.52 -7.32
C LEU A 57 -1.72 1.83 -7.57
N CYS A 58 -2.20 1.66 -8.81
CA CYS A 58 -3.58 1.98 -9.17
C CYS A 58 -4.56 1.13 -8.37
N GLU A 59 -4.34 -0.17 -8.33
CA GLU A 59 -5.23 -1.15 -7.70
C GLU A 59 -5.22 -1.00 -6.18
N LEU A 60 -4.04 -0.77 -5.59
CA LEU A 60 -3.91 -0.44 -4.16
C LEU A 60 -4.63 0.87 -3.78
N SER A 61 -4.76 1.80 -4.72
CA SER A 61 -5.52 3.04 -4.54
C SER A 61 -7.01 2.93 -4.90
N GLY A 62 -7.50 1.74 -5.24
CA GLY A 62 -8.91 1.47 -5.56
C GLY A 62 -9.27 1.56 -7.05
N HIS A 63 -8.30 1.84 -7.93
CA HIS A 63 -8.51 1.81 -9.38
C HIS A 63 -8.21 0.40 -9.92
N LEU A 64 -9.25 -0.42 -10.07
CA LEU A 64 -9.12 -1.83 -10.46
C LEU A 64 -9.15 -1.98 -11.99
N ILE A 65 -7.96 -2.10 -12.60
CA ILE A 65 -7.84 -2.31 -14.05
C ILE A 65 -7.88 -3.80 -14.37
N MET A 66 -9.03 -4.28 -14.84
CA MET A 66 -9.23 -5.68 -15.21
C MET A 66 -8.55 -6.00 -16.55
N LYS A 67 -7.83 -7.13 -16.61
CA LYS A 67 -7.10 -7.60 -17.79
C LYS A 67 -8.02 -8.17 -18.87
N ASN A 68 -9.20 -8.67 -18.48
CA ASN A 68 -10.14 -9.34 -19.37
C ASN A 68 -11.60 -9.18 -18.87
N GLU A 69 -12.55 -9.55 -19.74
CA GLU A 69 -13.98 -9.46 -19.47
C GLU A 69 -14.44 -10.37 -18.33
N GLU A 70 -13.90 -11.59 -18.26
CA GLU A 70 -14.25 -12.55 -17.21
C GLU A 70 -13.92 -12.01 -15.81
N GLY A 71 -12.71 -11.48 -15.62
CA GLY A 71 -12.31 -10.82 -14.37
C GLY A 71 -13.19 -9.63 -14.04
N TYR A 72 -13.60 -8.84 -15.03
CA TYR A 72 -14.54 -7.73 -14.83
C TYR A 72 -15.93 -8.19 -14.36
N LEU A 73 -16.45 -9.29 -14.93
CA LEU A 73 -17.78 -9.80 -14.60
C LEU A 73 -17.81 -10.60 -13.29
N THR A 74 -16.69 -11.16 -12.86
CA THR A 74 -16.62 -12.10 -11.73
C THR A 74 -15.96 -11.52 -10.48
N ALA A 75 -15.18 -10.42 -10.59
CA ALA A 75 -14.53 -9.80 -9.45
C ALA A 75 -15.56 -9.36 -8.40
N THR A 76 -15.31 -9.76 -7.16
CA THR A 76 -16.08 -9.33 -5.99
C THR A 76 -15.20 -8.47 -5.08
N GLU A 77 -15.82 -7.71 -4.18
CA GLU A 77 -15.07 -6.95 -3.17
C GLU A 77 -14.17 -7.87 -2.33
N ASP A 78 -14.68 -9.06 -1.97
CA ASP A 78 -13.93 -10.05 -1.20
C ASP A 78 -12.73 -10.58 -1.97
N SER A 79 -12.90 -10.96 -3.25
CA SER A 79 -11.80 -11.49 -4.06
C SER A 79 -10.71 -10.45 -4.28
N VAL A 80 -11.09 -9.21 -4.57
CA VAL A 80 -10.16 -8.09 -4.74
C VAL A 80 -9.44 -7.79 -3.43
N SER A 81 -10.18 -7.69 -2.32
CA SER A 81 -9.61 -7.38 -1.01
C SER A 81 -8.63 -8.46 -0.56
N GLN A 82 -8.93 -9.73 -0.82
CA GLN A 82 -8.04 -10.84 -0.54
C GLN A 82 -6.75 -10.70 -1.35
N GLU A 83 -6.83 -10.47 -2.65
CA GLU A 83 -5.65 -10.33 -3.52
C GLU A 83 -4.77 -9.12 -3.09
N LEU A 84 -5.38 -7.97 -2.77
CA LEU A 84 -4.63 -6.81 -2.27
C LEU A 84 -3.94 -7.09 -0.92
N ARG A 85 -4.60 -7.82 -0.02
CA ARG A 85 -4.05 -8.22 1.29
C ARG A 85 -2.87 -9.18 1.12
N GLU A 86 -3.00 -10.20 0.28
CA GLU A 86 -1.95 -11.19 0.03
C GLU A 86 -0.62 -10.55 -0.40
N PHE A 87 -0.70 -9.44 -1.15
CA PHE A 87 0.45 -8.68 -1.61
C PHE A 87 1.09 -7.77 -0.54
N CYS A 88 0.34 -7.36 0.49
CA CYS A 88 0.77 -6.29 1.41
C CYS A 88 0.88 -6.72 2.87
N GLU A 89 0.12 -7.70 3.34
CA GLU A 89 -0.09 -7.95 4.77
C GLU A 89 1.20 -8.28 5.53
N ASP A 90 1.98 -9.24 5.04
CA ASP A 90 3.24 -9.64 5.67
C ASP A 90 4.25 -8.48 5.69
N THR A 91 4.41 -7.80 4.55
CA THR A 91 5.37 -6.69 4.41
C THR A 91 4.92 -5.46 5.20
N PHE A 92 3.62 -5.24 5.33
CA PHE A 92 3.06 -4.20 6.19
C PHE A 92 3.42 -4.44 7.65
N ALA A 93 3.25 -5.67 8.15
CA ALA A 93 3.60 -6.00 9.54
C ALA A 93 5.10 -5.75 9.82
N GLU A 94 5.97 -6.18 8.89
CA GLU A 94 7.42 -5.97 9.00
C GLU A 94 7.78 -4.47 8.99
N VAL A 95 7.33 -3.73 7.99
CA VAL A 95 7.67 -2.32 7.84
C VAL A 95 7.07 -1.48 8.96
N ARG A 96 5.85 -1.80 9.43
CA ARG A 96 5.24 -1.13 10.58
C ARG A 96 6.11 -1.26 11.82
N SER A 97 6.66 -2.44 12.09
CA SER A 97 7.56 -2.66 13.23
C SER A 97 8.83 -1.81 13.12
N GLN A 98 9.44 -1.78 11.92
CA GLN A 98 10.62 -0.95 11.66
C GLN A 98 10.33 0.55 11.81
N VAL A 99 9.19 1.02 11.31
CA VAL A 99 8.78 2.43 11.43
C VAL A 99 8.51 2.82 12.89
N ALA A 100 7.91 1.93 13.69
CA ALA A 100 7.70 2.18 15.10
C ALA A 100 9.03 2.38 15.85
N GLY A 101 10.03 1.54 15.57
CA GLY A 101 11.37 1.67 16.18
C GLY A 101 12.09 2.97 15.81
N LEU A 102 11.85 3.55 14.62
CA LEU A 102 12.43 4.84 14.23
C LEU A 102 11.97 6.01 15.10
N ASN A 103 10.76 5.92 15.68
CA ASN A 103 10.24 6.97 16.55
C ASN A 103 10.87 6.91 17.95
N ASP A 104 11.28 5.73 18.41
CA ASP A 104 11.94 5.56 19.71
C ASP A 104 13.38 6.11 19.71
N ASP A 105 14.09 5.97 18.59
CA ASP A 105 15.43 6.53 18.39
C ASP A 105 15.44 8.07 18.27
N CYS A 106 14.32 8.69 17.88
CA CYS A 106 14.21 10.16 17.80
C CYS A 106 13.93 10.83 19.15
N CYS A 107 13.60 10.06 20.19
CA CYS A 107 13.31 10.54 21.54
C CYS A 107 14.46 10.26 22.53
N SER A 108 15.63 9.82 22.03
CA SER A 108 16.83 9.49 22.81
C SER A 108 17.93 10.55 22.67
#